data_AF-A0A7V2MCZ8-F1
#
_entry.id   AF-A0A7V2MCZ8-F1
#
_cell.length_a   1.000
_cell.length_b   1.000
_cell.length_c   1.000
_cell.angle_alpha   90.00
_cell.angle_beta   90.00
_cell.angle_gamma   90.00
#
_symmetry.space_group_name_H-M   'P 1'
#
loop_
_entity.id
_entity.type
_entity.pdbx_description
1 polymer ?
#
loop_
_entity_poly.entity_id
_entity_poly.type
_entity_poly.pdbx_seq_one_letter_code
_entity_poly.pdbx_strand_id
1 'polypeptide(L)'
;MLVSFPAMQGVIGQRTYYSCLMKLGAIPKMFTFRDWVEFTPEDREQRVLNRKRVPDIAKYILDNEDGYLFSSITASYKCGVSFKPVTDSSPLGTLEMDFEDANFVINDGQHRCAAIAAAIKENPALGEESISVLLFPYESRSRVQQMFSDLNRFVVKTSKSLDILYDKRDPMSLVTLEVCDKVPVFHDQVDKDAVSLPVRSRMLFSLSSIYDANSELLRGIVETASHHEMVALSVDFWIAVSKAIPAWGKVKAGEWNAMDLRQSSISSHSVVLRAIGGIGGEIMRDFPNDWRGKLLDLTTVNWNKSNRDWENICIVAGSVISNRQARLATKAYLKKHMGLSLTDPERRCLPGFDGEGTERIMSETGDTVGPSDSPIRAMRNGHKRYELFGQAHVGDSLRDILVHILEELHKAKPGCLERIRGGRSRPYVARTREALFPGSPHLAENDNHSRQLACGLYVDVNIGEGAMKNIVEQACQAAGVQFGRDVVLHF
;
A
#
# COMPACT_ATOMS: atom_id res chain seq x y z
N MET A 1 -2.83 22.88 37.80
CA MET A 1 -1.91 22.10 38.68
C MET A 1 -0.50 22.22 38.13
N LEU A 2 0.46 22.74 38.90
CA LEU A 2 1.85 22.85 38.46
C LEU A 2 2.53 21.47 38.49
N VAL A 3 3.05 21.02 37.34
CA VAL A 3 3.84 19.79 37.22
C VAL A 3 5.30 20.17 37.01
N SER A 4 6.21 19.49 37.71
CA SER A 4 7.64 19.69 37.58
C SER A 4 8.36 18.37 37.33
N PHE A 5 9.34 18.36 36.42
CA PHE A 5 10.14 17.19 36.12
C PHE A 5 11.54 17.55 35.64
N PRO A 6 12.54 16.66 35.82
CA PRO A 6 13.88 16.87 35.29
C PRO A 6 13.87 16.96 33.76
N ALA A 7 14.60 17.94 33.22
CA ALA A 7 14.76 18.12 31.79
C ALA A 7 16.14 18.70 31.44
N MET A 8 16.54 18.48 30.20
CA MET A 8 17.70 19.11 29.58
C MET A 8 17.23 20.15 28.56
N GLN A 9 17.58 21.42 28.78
CA GLN A 9 17.41 22.49 27.83
C GLN A 9 18.47 22.39 26.72
N GLY A 10 18.03 22.50 25.47
CA GLY A 10 18.89 22.55 24.30
C GLY A 10 18.43 23.62 23.32
N VAL A 11 19.27 23.94 22.34
CA VAL A 11 18.96 24.86 21.24
C VAL A 11 19.22 24.17 19.91
N ILE A 12 18.22 24.13 19.03
CA ILE A 12 18.34 23.59 17.67
C ILE A 12 17.64 24.51 16.68
N GLY A 13 18.31 24.88 15.59
CA GLY A 13 17.75 25.78 14.57
C GLY A 13 17.21 27.09 15.17
N GLN A 14 17.95 27.67 16.13
CA GLN A 14 17.62 28.87 16.91
C GLN A 14 16.40 28.73 17.85
N ARG A 15 15.94 27.50 18.13
CA ARG A 15 14.82 27.25 19.05
C ARG A 15 15.29 26.53 20.29
N THR A 16 14.86 27.05 21.43
CA THR A 16 14.96 26.34 22.70
C THR A 16 13.97 25.17 22.71
N TYR A 17 14.44 24.01 23.15
CA TYR A 17 13.62 22.83 23.38
C TYR A 17 14.09 22.12 24.65
N TYR A 18 13.25 21.22 25.17
CA TYR A 18 13.57 20.44 26.35
C TYR A 18 13.51 18.96 26.06
N SER A 19 14.54 18.22 26.44
CA SER A 19 14.55 16.75 26.43
C SER A 19 14.30 16.22 27.83
N CYS A 20 13.38 15.27 27.96
CA CYS A 20 13.05 14.66 29.25
C CYS A 20 12.64 13.20 29.07
N LEU A 21 12.65 12.44 30.18
CA LEU A 21 12.08 11.10 30.23
C LEU A 21 10.69 11.18 30.85
N MET A 22 9.71 10.54 30.22
CA MET A 22 8.35 10.43 30.74
C MET A 22 8.00 8.97 30.96
N LYS A 23 7.39 8.68 32.11
CA LYS A 23 6.77 7.38 32.38
C LYS A 23 5.72 7.07 31.33
N LEU A 24 5.68 5.84 30.84
CA LEU A 24 4.70 5.43 29.83
C LEU A 24 3.25 5.63 30.34
N GLY A 25 3.01 5.43 31.63
CA GLY A 25 1.71 5.68 32.28
C GLY A 25 1.26 7.15 32.25
N ALA A 26 2.18 8.10 32.04
CA ALA A 26 1.87 9.51 31.88
C ALA A 26 1.44 9.86 30.45
N ILE A 27 1.92 9.12 29.42
CA ILE A 27 1.67 9.42 28.01
C ILE A 27 0.16 9.55 27.70
N PRO A 28 -0.74 8.63 28.07
CA PRO A 28 -2.16 8.75 27.75
C PRO A 28 -2.85 9.94 28.44
N LYS A 29 -2.27 10.41 29.56
CA LYS A 29 -2.80 11.53 30.35
C LYS A 29 -2.33 12.87 29.80
N MET A 30 -1.08 12.94 29.35
CA MET A 30 -0.46 14.18 28.84
C MET A 30 -0.83 14.44 27.37
N PHE A 31 -0.93 13.41 26.55
CA PHE A 31 -1.20 13.56 25.13
C PHE A 31 -2.67 13.27 24.85
N THR A 32 -3.50 14.32 24.89
CA THR A 32 -4.92 14.19 24.53
C THR A 32 -5.07 13.94 23.03
N PHE A 33 -5.63 12.78 22.68
CA PHE A 33 -5.95 12.45 21.30
C PHE A 33 -7.24 13.16 20.90
N ARG A 34 -7.12 14.41 20.43
CA ARG A 34 -8.27 15.08 19.79
C ARG A 34 -8.63 14.35 18.51
N ASP A 35 -9.93 14.17 18.28
CA ASP A 35 -10.39 13.64 17.00
C ASP A 35 -10.35 14.75 15.96
N TRP A 36 -9.33 14.71 15.11
CA TRP A 36 -9.10 15.69 14.05
C TRP A 36 -9.95 15.43 12.79
N VAL A 37 -10.78 14.38 12.79
CA VAL A 37 -11.60 13.99 11.63
C VAL A 37 -12.56 15.09 11.21
N GLU A 38 -13.13 15.81 12.17
CA GLU A 38 -14.13 16.87 11.93
C GLU A 38 -13.52 18.19 11.40
N PHE A 39 -12.20 18.34 11.45
CA PHE A 39 -11.49 19.51 10.93
C PHE A 39 -11.04 19.30 9.49
N THR A 40 -10.99 20.39 8.71
CA THR A 40 -10.36 20.38 7.37
C THR A 40 -8.86 20.08 7.50
N PRO A 41 -8.20 19.44 6.51
CA PRO A 41 -6.76 19.17 6.57
C PRO A 41 -5.90 20.41 6.89
N GLU A 42 -6.28 21.57 6.38
CA GLU A 42 -5.59 22.86 6.58
C GLU A 42 -5.76 23.39 8.01
N ASP A 43 -6.87 23.04 8.67
CA ASP A 43 -7.18 23.47 10.03
C ASP A 43 -6.63 22.56 11.12
N ARG A 44 -6.11 21.39 10.75
CA ARG A 44 -5.53 20.42 11.67
C ARG A 44 -4.14 20.83 12.14
N GLU A 45 -3.90 20.68 13.43
CA GLU A 45 -2.56 20.81 14.03
C GLU A 45 -1.83 19.45 14.03
N GLN A 46 -2.57 18.36 13.80
CA GLN A 46 -2.05 17.00 13.78
C GLN A 46 -2.82 16.15 12.77
N ARG A 47 -2.15 15.18 12.13
CA ARG A 47 -2.83 14.26 11.21
C ARG A 47 -3.80 13.33 11.94
N VAL A 48 -4.81 12.87 11.22
CA VAL A 48 -5.73 11.83 11.74
C VAL A 48 -4.96 10.55 12.04
N LEU A 49 -5.18 9.99 13.22
CA LEU A 49 -4.59 8.73 13.63
C LEU A 49 -5.19 7.59 12.80
N ASN A 50 -4.34 6.86 12.07
CA ASN A 50 -4.75 5.58 11.48
C ASN A 50 -4.88 4.52 12.57
N ARG A 51 -6.09 4.34 13.10
CA ARG A 51 -6.40 3.41 14.19
C ARG A 51 -6.08 1.94 13.83
N LYS A 52 -6.13 1.56 12.56
CA LYS A 52 -5.82 0.19 12.11
C LYS A 52 -4.36 -0.22 12.38
N ARG A 53 -3.45 0.75 12.55
CA ARG A 53 -2.03 0.48 12.87
C ARG A 53 -1.74 0.29 14.35
N VAL A 54 -2.65 0.70 15.23
CA VAL A 54 -2.42 0.70 16.68
C VAL A 54 -2.27 -0.72 17.23
N PRO A 55 -3.11 -1.71 16.85
CA PRO A 55 -2.98 -3.08 17.36
C PRO A 55 -1.62 -3.71 17.08
N ASP A 56 -1.10 -3.59 15.85
CA ASP A 56 0.20 -4.18 15.48
C ASP A 56 1.36 -3.60 16.31
N ILE A 57 1.33 -2.29 16.58
CA ILE A 57 2.37 -1.62 17.38
C ILE A 57 2.23 -1.96 18.86
N ALA A 58 0.99 -2.09 19.37
CA ALA A 58 0.75 -2.50 20.76
C ALA A 58 1.22 -3.95 20.98
N LYS A 59 0.90 -4.84 20.04
CA LYS A 59 1.38 -6.21 20.02
C LYS A 59 2.91 -6.27 19.97
N TYR A 60 3.57 -5.43 19.18
CA TYR A 60 5.04 -5.34 19.17
C TYR A 60 5.63 -5.04 20.57
N ILE A 61 4.97 -4.18 21.36
CA ILE A 61 5.41 -3.90 22.74
C ILE A 61 5.22 -5.15 23.62
N LEU A 62 4.01 -5.71 23.62
CA LEU A 62 3.61 -6.83 24.48
C LEU A 62 4.34 -8.15 24.16
N ASP A 63 4.61 -8.41 22.89
CA ASP A 63 5.33 -9.61 22.45
C ASP A 63 6.86 -9.50 22.70
N ASN A 64 7.36 -8.31 23.06
CA ASN A 64 8.80 -8.04 23.16
C ASN A 64 9.14 -7.15 24.37
N GLU A 65 8.52 -7.40 25.53
CA GLU A 65 8.70 -6.57 26.74
C GLU A 65 10.17 -6.46 27.18
N ASP A 66 11.02 -7.43 26.83
CA ASP A 66 12.45 -7.47 27.14
C ASP A 66 13.35 -6.74 26.12
N GLY A 67 12.79 -6.19 25.02
CA GLY A 67 13.61 -5.61 23.97
C GLY A 67 12.90 -4.78 22.90
N TYR A 68 11.66 -4.35 23.09
CA TYR A 68 11.02 -3.40 22.18
C TYR A 68 11.75 -2.04 22.24
N LEU A 69 11.72 -1.30 21.12
CA LEU A 69 12.42 -0.02 21.02
C LEU A 69 11.59 1.01 20.24
N PHE A 70 11.53 2.21 20.79
CA PHE A 70 11.02 3.39 20.09
C PHE A 70 12.04 4.53 20.11
N SER A 71 12.01 5.37 19.06
CA SER A 71 12.67 6.68 19.13
C SER A 71 11.89 7.63 20.06
N SER A 72 12.35 8.87 20.20
CA SER A 72 11.69 9.85 21.06
C SER A 72 10.33 10.29 20.50
N ILE A 73 9.39 10.64 21.39
CA ILE A 73 8.18 11.38 21.03
C ILE A 73 8.55 12.87 20.90
N THR A 74 8.06 13.56 19.86
CA THR A 74 8.26 15.01 19.73
C THR A 74 6.91 15.71 19.83
N ALA A 75 6.80 16.68 20.73
CA ALA A 75 5.57 17.41 20.97
C ALA A 75 5.78 18.90 21.22
N SER A 76 4.76 19.68 20.90
CA SER A 76 4.70 21.11 21.18
C SER A 76 3.77 21.39 22.36
N TYR A 77 4.19 22.21 23.33
CA TYR A 77 3.37 22.57 24.49
C TYR A 77 2.72 23.95 24.31
N LYS A 78 1.45 24.08 24.73
CA LYS A 78 0.65 25.32 24.68
C LYS A 78 0.37 25.90 26.07
N CYS A 79 1.38 25.95 26.93
CA CYS A 79 1.25 26.51 28.27
C CYS A 79 2.49 27.30 28.67
N GLY A 80 2.37 28.05 29.77
CA GLY A 80 3.50 28.71 30.41
C GLY A 80 4.49 27.68 30.94
N VAL A 81 5.77 27.87 30.63
CA VAL A 81 6.85 26.98 31.03
C VAL A 81 7.96 27.79 31.67
N SER A 82 8.44 27.34 32.83
CA SER A 82 9.59 27.90 33.53
C SER A 82 10.66 26.83 33.66
N PHE A 83 11.89 27.13 33.24
CA PHE A 83 13.02 26.23 33.40
C PHE A 83 13.93 26.75 34.51
N LYS A 84 14.17 25.92 35.52
CA LYS A 84 15.06 26.20 36.65
C LYS A 84 16.33 25.38 36.51
N PRO A 85 17.45 25.96 36.04
CA PRO A 85 18.69 25.21 35.86
C PRO A 85 19.27 24.81 37.21
N VAL A 86 19.98 23.68 37.28
CA VAL A 86 20.62 23.18 38.52
C VAL A 86 21.68 24.16 39.04
N THR A 87 22.43 24.77 38.12
CA THR A 87 23.36 25.87 38.37
C THR A 87 23.15 26.93 37.29
N ASP A 88 23.58 28.17 37.53
CA ASP A 88 23.47 29.23 36.54
C ASP A 88 24.05 28.78 35.19
N SER A 89 23.27 28.94 34.12
CA SER A 89 23.59 28.52 32.76
C SER A 89 23.74 27.00 32.53
N SER A 90 23.35 26.14 33.47
CA SER A 90 23.32 24.69 33.25
C SER A 90 22.21 24.30 32.26
N PRO A 91 22.50 23.45 31.24
CA PRO A 91 21.46 22.88 30.39
C PRO A 91 20.61 21.85 31.14
N LEU A 92 21.06 21.32 32.28
CA LEU A 92 20.27 20.44 33.13
C LEU A 92 19.50 21.26 34.17
N GLY A 93 18.23 20.92 34.38
CA GLY A 93 17.36 21.63 35.30
C GLY A 93 16.01 20.95 35.50
N THR A 94 15.12 21.67 36.17
CA THR A 94 13.72 21.28 36.37
C THR A 94 12.83 22.12 35.46
N LEU A 95 12.01 21.45 34.65
CA LEU A 95 10.98 22.10 33.86
C LEU A 95 9.68 22.14 34.65
N GLU A 96 9.13 23.33 34.86
CA GLU A 96 7.84 23.56 35.53
C GLU A 96 6.82 24.01 34.49
N MET A 97 5.64 23.37 34.49
CA MET A 97 4.57 23.60 33.52
C MET A 97 3.22 23.63 34.22
N ASP A 98 2.32 24.54 33.83
CA ASP A 98 0.93 24.46 34.30
C ASP A 98 0.17 23.41 33.50
N PHE A 99 -0.26 22.34 34.17
CA PHE A 99 -0.83 21.16 33.54
C PHE A 99 -2.32 21.30 33.20
N GLU A 100 -3.05 22.19 33.85
CA GLU A 100 -4.47 22.44 33.49
C GLU A 100 -4.60 23.08 32.10
N ASP A 101 -3.60 23.88 31.72
CA ASP A 101 -3.48 24.51 30.40
C ASP A 101 -2.59 23.72 29.42
N ALA A 102 -1.93 22.64 29.88
CA ALA A 102 -0.96 21.89 29.08
C ALA A 102 -1.64 21.10 27.97
N ASN A 103 -1.90 21.78 26.86
CA ASN A 103 -2.38 21.19 25.63
C ASN A 103 -1.19 20.85 24.73
N PHE A 104 -0.81 19.58 24.71
CA PHE A 104 0.29 19.09 23.88
C PHE A 104 -0.19 18.76 22.47
N VAL A 105 0.55 19.21 21.46
CA VAL A 105 0.37 18.80 20.08
C VAL A 105 1.49 17.83 19.70
N ILE A 106 1.14 16.59 19.35
CA ILE A 106 2.14 15.59 18.97
C ILE A 106 2.62 15.87 17.54
N ASN A 107 3.87 16.30 17.38
CA ASN A 107 4.50 16.53 16.09
C ASN A 107 4.97 15.23 15.45
N ASP A 108 5.51 14.31 16.27
CA ASP A 108 5.86 12.95 15.86
C ASP A 108 5.65 11.93 16.99
N GLY A 109 5.26 10.72 16.62
CA GLY A 109 5.05 9.61 17.57
C GLY A 109 3.61 9.33 17.97
N GLN A 110 2.61 9.93 17.32
CA GLN A 110 1.19 9.72 17.65
C GLN A 110 0.76 8.23 17.72
N HIS A 111 1.28 7.39 16.81
CA HIS A 111 0.95 5.97 16.74
C HIS A 111 1.60 5.21 17.90
N ARG A 112 2.79 5.64 18.33
CA ARG A 112 3.46 5.11 19.52
C ARG A 112 2.69 5.49 20.77
N CYS A 113 2.28 6.76 20.93
CA CYS A 113 1.47 7.16 22.08
C CYS A 113 0.17 6.34 22.17
N ALA A 114 -0.52 6.15 21.04
CA ALA A 114 -1.75 5.36 21.01
C ALA A 114 -1.50 3.87 21.31
N ALA A 115 -0.41 3.30 20.81
CA ALA A 115 -0.02 1.92 21.07
C ALA A 115 0.43 1.68 22.51
N ILE A 116 1.18 2.61 23.10
CA ILE A 116 1.54 2.62 24.52
C ILE A 116 0.26 2.63 25.37
N ALA A 117 -0.70 3.51 25.04
CA ALA A 117 -1.98 3.56 25.74
C ALA A 117 -2.79 2.26 25.62
N ALA A 118 -2.68 1.56 24.50
CA ALA A 118 -3.32 0.26 24.30
C ALA A 118 -2.59 -0.85 25.07
N ALA A 119 -1.26 -0.92 24.97
CA ALA A 119 -0.44 -1.93 25.64
C ALA A 119 -0.55 -1.84 27.17
N ILE A 120 -0.55 -0.64 27.75
CA ILE A 120 -0.73 -0.43 29.21
C ILE A 120 -2.07 -0.97 29.72
N LYS A 121 -3.13 -0.96 28.90
CA LYS A 121 -4.43 -1.53 29.29
C LYS A 121 -4.36 -3.04 29.44
N GLU A 122 -3.51 -3.69 28.67
CA GLU A 122 -3.30 -5.14 28.70
C GLU A 122 -2.26 -5.53 29.77
N ASN A 123 -1.14 -4.81 29.83
CA ASN A 123 -0.12 -4.95 30.86
C ASN A 123 0.17 -3.59 31.54
N PRO A 124 -0.47 -3.30 32.70
CA PRO A 124 -0.24 -2.06 33.44
C PRO A 124 1.19 -1.84 33.93
N ALA A 125 2.01 -2.90 34.07
CA ALA A 125 3.39 -2.79 34.54
C ALA A 125 4.28 -1.98 33.58
N LEU A 126 3.96 -2.01 32.27
CA LEU A 126 4.61 -1.17 31.25
C LEU A 126 4.55 0.32 31.59
N GLY A 127 3.56 0.76 32.38
CA GLY A 127 3.44 2.15 32.81
C GLY A 127 4.64 2.68 33.58
N GLU A 128 5.43 1.80 34.20
CA GLU A 128 6.63 2.13 34.96
C GLU A 128 7.89 2.35 34.10
N GLU A 129 7.86 1.95 32.84
CA GLU A 129 8.95 2.22 31.91
C GLU A 129 8.93 3.70 31.48
N SER A 130 10.03 4.16 30.90
CA SER A 130 10.20 5.56 30.49
C SER A 130 10.55 5.67 29.01
N ILE A 131 9.99 6.68 28.34
CA ILE A 131 10.35 7.05 26.97
C ILE A 131 10.90 8.47 26.92
N SER A 132 11.84 8.70 26.00
CA SER A 132 12.36 10.04 25.72
C SER A 132 11.31 10.90 25.01
N VAL A 133 11.15 12.14 25.47
CA VAL A 133 10.23 13.15 24.93
C VAL A 133 10.98 14.44 24.68
N LEU A 134 10.82 14.99 23.47
CA LEU A 134 11.32 16.30 23.05
C LEU A 134 10.15 17.29 23.04
N LEU A 135 10.29 18.36 23.82
CA LEU A 135 9.27 19.37 24.04
C LEU A 135 9.69 20.71 23.42
N PHE A 136 8.88 21.21 22.50
CA PHE A 136 9.07 22.51 21.85
C PHE A 136 7.95 23.48 22.26
N PRO A 137 8.21 24.79 22.36
CA PRO A 137 7.14 25.77 22.52
C PRO A 137 6.23 25.75 21.29
N TYR A 138 4.91 25.82 21.52
CA TYR A 138 3.96 26.05 20.44
C TYR A 138 4.07 27.51 19.96
N GLU A 139 4.49 27.71 18.72
CA GLU A 139 4.58 29.04 18.09
C GLU A 139 3.28 29.38 17.34
N SER A 140 2.83 28.47 16.46
CA SER A 140 1.62 28.64 15.65
C SER A 140 1.21 27.32 14.99
N ARG A 141 -0.01 27.27 14.43
CA ARG A 141 -0.49 26.10 13.69
C ARG A 141 0.36 25.82 12.46
N SER A 142 0.69 26.85 11.68
CA SER A 142 1.55 26.72 10.50
C SER A 142 2.93 26.19 10.88
N ARG A 143 3.45 26.57 12.05
CA ARG A 143 4.73 26.05 12.54
C ARG A 143 4.67 24.58 12.88
N VAL A 144 3.66 24.14 13.63
CA VAL A 144 3.48 22.73 13.98
C VAL A 144 3.31 21.87 12.71
N GLN A 145 2.57 22.37 11.72
CA GLN A 145 2.44 21.73 10.41
C GLN A 145 3.80 21.63 9.68
N GLN A 146 4.61 22.68 9.72
CA GLN A 146 5.97 22.65 9.16
C GLN A 146 6.86 21.65 9.90
N MET A 147 6.83 21.62 11.23
CA MET A 147 7.58 20.64 12.04
C MET A 147 7.18 19.20 11.70
N PHE A 148 5.88 18.94 11.53
CA PHE A 148 5.40 17.64 11.09
C PHE A 148 5.97 17.27 9.71
N SER A 149 5.99 18.22 8.77
CA SER A 149 6.60 18.02 7.45
C SER A 149 8.11 17.73 7.56
N ASP A 150 8.84 18.55 8.29
CA ASP A 150 10.30 18.44 8.47
C ASP A 150 10.70 17.08 9.07
N LEU A 151 9.98 16.62 10.09
CA LEU A 151 10.22 15.34 10.76
C LEU A 151 9.96 14.12 9.86
N ASN A 152 9.07 14.24 8.86
CA ASN A 152 8.71 13.13 7.98
C ASN A 152 9.38 13.19 6.60
N ARG A 153 9.85 14.37 6.16
CA ARG A 153 10.35 14.61 4.80
C ARG A 153 11.60 13.81 4.46
N PHE A 154 12.50 13.66 5.41
CA PHE A 154 13.80 12.99 5.21
C PHE A 154 13.82 11.54 5.72
N VAL A 155 12.67 11.01 6.16
CA VAL A 155 12.57 9.61 6.58
C VAL A 155 12.64 8.72 5.34
N VAL A 156 13.82 8.17 5.08
CA VAL A 156 14.02 7.15 4.05
C VAL A 156 13.51 5.82 4.62
N LYS A 157 12.50 5.24 3.98
CA LYS A 157 12.09 3.88 4.30
C LYS A 157 13.21 2.92 3.90
N THR A 158 13.59 2.07 4.84
CA THR A 158 14.41 0.90 4.57
C THR A 158 13.75 0.04 3.49
N SER A 159 14.58 -0.66 2.72
CA SER A 159 14.04 -1.58 1.73
C SER A 159 13.44 -2.80 2.43
N LYS A 160 12.44 -3.42 1.80
CA LYS A 160 11.86 -4.66 2.31
C LYS A 160 12.94 -5.75 2.48
N SER A 161 13.91 -5.82 1.58
CA SER A 161 15.02 -6.78 1.67
C SER A 161 15.86 -6.54 2.92
N LEU A 162 16.18 -5.28 3.23
CA LEU A 162 16.96 -4.92 4.40
C LEU A 162 16.18 -5.18 5.71
N ASP A 163 14.88 -4.88 5.71
CA ASP A 163 13.99 -5.20 6.84
C ASP A 163 14.02 -6.71 7.13
N ILE A 164 13.83 -7.56 6.11
CA ILE A 164 13.91 -9.03 6.23
C ILE A 164 15.30 -9.49 6.71
N LEU A 165 16.36 -8.86 6.23
CA LEU A 165 17.73 -9.24 6.59
C LEU A 165 18.00 -9.05 8.09
N TYR A 166 17.49 -7.95 8.66
CA TYR A 166 17.73 -7.55 10.04
C TYR A 166 16.66 -8.00 11.04
N ASP A 167 15.45 -8.29 10.58
CA ASP A 167 14.38 -8.80 11.45
C ASP A 167 14.67 -10.24 11.87
N LYS A 168 15.18 -10.41 13.09
CA LYS A 168 15.43 -11.71 13.71
C LYS A 168 14.25 -12.24 14.51
N ARG A 169 13.15 -11.48 14.57
CA ARG A 169 11.93 -11.84 15.30
C ARG A 169 10.90 -12.48 14.39
N ASP A 170 10.92 -12.14 13.10
CA ASP A 170 10.06 -12.76 12.11
C ASP A 170 10.57 -14.17 11.71
N PRO A 171 9.81 -15.25 12.02
CA PRO A 171 10.20 -16.61 11.65
C PRO A 171 10.34 -16.79 10.13
N MET A 172 9.51 -16.10 9.33
CA MET A 172 9.58 -16.22 7.87
C MET A 172 10.87 -15.60 7.30
N SER A 173 11.36 -14.52 7.91
CA SER A 173 12.64 -13.91 7.58
C SER A 173 13.79 -14.87 7.87
N LEU A 174 13.79 -15.53 9.03
CA LEU A 174 14.79 -16.54 9.39
C LEU A 174 14.77 -17.73 8.41
N VAL A 175 13.59 -18.29 8.11
CA VAL A 175 13.43 -19.38 7.14
C VAL A 175 13.96 -18.96 5.76
N THR A 176 13.61 -17.76 5.31
CA THR A 176 14.03 -17.25 4.00
C THR A 176 15.54 -17.10 3.90
N LEU A 177 16.19 -16.56 4.93
CA LEU A 177 17.65 -16.43 4.96
C LEU A 177 18.34 -17.80 4.88
N GLU A 178 17.88 -18.78 5.66
CA GLU A 178 18.43 -20.14 5.60
C GLU A 178 18.18 -20.83 4.25
N VAL A 179 17.02 -20.62 3.64
CA VAL A 179 16.72 -21.12 2.30
C VAL A 179 17.66 -20.51 1.26
N CYS A 180 17.91 -19.20 1.33
CA CYS A 180 18.85 -18.53 0.43
C CYS A 180 20.27 -19.10 0.55
N ASP A 181 20.70 -19.50 1.74
CA ASP A 181 22.03 -20.04 1.97
C ASP A 181 22.11 -21.54 1.60
N LYS A 182 21.04 -22.32 1.83
CA LYS A 182 21.01 -23.78 1.58
C LYS A 182 20.66 -24.18 0.14
N VAL A 183 19.94 -23.35 -0.61
CA VAL A 183 19.58 -23.64 -2.02
C VAL A 183 20.71 -23.17 -2.95
N PRO A 184 21.34 -24.09 -3.73
CA PRO A 184 22.55 -23.75 -4.50
C PRO A 184 22.40 -22.60 -5.50
N VAL A 185 21.24 -22.48 -6.16
CA VAL A 185 20.98 -21.41 -7.13
C VAL A 185 20.68 -20.05 -6.49
N PHE A 186 20.39 -20.02 -5.19
CA PHE A 186 20.18 -18.77 -4.44
C PHE A 186 21.47 -18.27 -3.79
N HIS A 187 22.35 -19.19 -3.37
CA HIS A 187 23.63 -18.83 -2.76
C HIS A 187 24.41 -17.84 -3.67
N ASP A 188 24.79 -16.68 -3.13
CA ASP A 188 25.43 -15.56 -3.85
C ASP A 188 24.67 -15.00 -5.07
N GLN A 189 23.38 -15.28 -5.22
CA GLN A 189 22.54 -14.82 -6.33
C GLN A 189 21.34 -14.00 -5.86
N VAL A 190 21.23 -13.73 -4.56
CA VAL A 190 20.16 -12.95 -3.94
C VAL A 190 20.69 -11.61 -3.46
N ASP A 191 20.09 -10.53 -3.97
CA ASP A 191 20.31 -9.17 -3.46
C ASP A 191 19.55 -8.96 -2.15
N LYS A 192 20.29 -8.63 -1.08
CA LYS A 192 19.74 -8.49 0.28
C LYS A 192 19.50 -7.03 0.70
N ASP A 193 19.69 -6.05 -0.20
CA ASP A 193 19.67 -4.62 0.14
C ASP A 193 18.75 -3.78 -0.77
N ALA A 194 18.81 -3.96 -2.08
CA ALA A 194 18.11 -3.08 -3.01
C ALA A 194 16.58 -3.20 -2.91
N VAL A 195 15.88 -2.05 -3.06
CA VAL A 195 14.40 -2.00 -3.16
C VAL A 195 13.92 -2.75 -4.40
N SER A 196 14.65 -2.61 -5.49
CA SER A 196 14.48 -3.36 -6.73
C SER A 196 15.86 -3.64 -7.32
N LEU A 197 16.00 -4.76 -8.05
CA LEU A 197 17.27 -5.10 -8.67
C LEU A 197 17.63 -4.08 -9.75
N PRO A 198 18.79 -3.39 -9.65
CA PRO A 198 19.28 -2.53 -10.72
C PRO A 198 19.41 -3.31 -12.04
N VAL A 199 19.29 -2.61 -13.16
CA VAL A 199 19.40 -3.22 -14.50
C VAL A 199 20.71 -4.01 -14.61
N ARG A 200 21.83 -3.40 -14.23
CA ARG A 200 23.18 -4.00 -14.28
C ARG A 200 23.52 -4.89 -13.07
N SER A 201 22.56 -5.23 -12.21
CA SER A 201 22.84 -6.11 -11.07
C SER A 201 23.30 -7.50 -11.53
N ARG A 202 24.33 -8.01 -10.85
CA ARG A 202 24.81 -9.39 -11.02
C ARG A 202 23.95 -10.42 -10.27
N MET A 203 23.02 -9.95 -9.44
CA MET A 203 22.10 -10.82 -8.68
C MET A 203 20.93 -11.24 -9.56
N LEU A 204 20.50 -12.49 -9.41
CA LEU A 204 19.37 -13.04 -10.16
C LEU A 204 18.03 -12.78 -9.46
N PHE A 205 18.04 -12.78 -8.12
CA PHE A 205 16.84 -12.63 -7.29
C PHE A 205 17.02 -11.52 -6.25
N SER A 206 15.92 -11.04 -5.68
CA SER A 206 15.93 -10.20 -4.48
C SER A 206 15.44 -10.98 -3.26
N LEU A 207 15.96 -10.68 -2.08
CA LEU A 207 15.55 -11.32 -0.83
C LEU A 207 14.06 -11.16 -0.59
N SER A 208 13.53 -9.96 -0.86
CA SER A 208 12.09 -9.68 -0.80
C SER A 208 11.23 -10.58 -1.70
N SER A 209 11.73 -11.00 -2.86
CA SER A 209 11.00 -11.88 -3.79
C SER A 209 10.99 -13.32 -3.29
N ILE A 210 12.11 -13.80 -2.74
CA ILE A 210 12.19 -15.14 -2.15
C ILE A 210 11.31 -15.22 -0.90
N TYR A 211 11.35 -14.18 -0.05
CA TYR A 211 10.46 -14.06 1.11
C TYR A 211 8.99 -14.16 0.73
N ASP A 212 8.56 -13.38 -0.28
CA ASP A 212 7.17 -13.40 -0.74
C ASP A 212 6.77 -14.75 -1.31
N ALA A 213 7.69 -15.45 -1.98
CA ALA A 213 7.44 -16.77 -2.53
C ALA A 213 7.36 -17.86 -1.43
N ASN A 214 8.26 -17.82 -0.44
CA ASN A 214 8.21 -18.69 0.74
C ASN A 214 6.92 -18.46 1.55
N SER A 215 6.50 -17.20 1.68
CA SER A 215 5.24 -16.84 2.35
C SER A 215 4.01 -17.43 1.66
N GLU A 216 4.03 -17.57 0.33
CA GLU A 216 2.96 -18.27 -0.40
C GLU A 216 3.08 -19.79 -0.29
N LEU A 217 4.30 -20.34 -0.34
CA LEU A 217 4.58 -21.78 -0.24
C LEU A 217 4.14 -22.35 1.12
N LEU A 218 4.49 -21.66 2.19
CA LEU A 218 4.27 -22.09 3.57
C LEU A 218 2.92 -21.60 4.15
N ARG A 219 2.06 -21.01 3.32
CA ARG A 219 0.76 -20.51 3.76
C ARG A 219 -0.06 -21.67 4.35
N GLY A 220 -0.48 -21.52 5.60
CA GLY A 220 -1.26 -22.53 6.34
C GLY A 220 -0.42 -23.63 6.99
N ILE A 221 0.90 -23.62 6.81
CA ILE A 221 1.84 -24.54 7.46
C ILE A 221 2.65 -23.83 8.56
N VAL A 222 2.89 -22.51 8.39
CA VAL A 222 3.71 -21.69 9.30
C VAL A 222 3.27 -21.72 10.77
N GLU A 223 1.98 -21.95 11.04
CA GLU A 223 1.41 -21.97 12.40
C GLU A 223 1.63 -23.30 13.12
N THR A 224 1.92 -24.37 12.40
CA THR A 224 1.97 -25.74 12.94
C THR A 224 3.34 -26.40 12.80
N ALA A 225 4.10 -26.05 11.75
CA ALA A 225 5.41 -26.61 11.51
C ALA A 225 6.50 -25.90 12.32
N SER A 226 7.49 -26.68 12.78
CA SER A 226 8.71 -26.15 13.34
C SER A 226 9.55 -25.41 12.30
N HIS A 227 10.43 -24.52 12.77
CA HIS A 227 11.38 -23.80 11.92
C HIS A 227 12.20 -24.74 11.02
N HIS A 228 12.70 -25.84 11.59
CA HIS A 228 13.48 -26.83 10.85
C HIS A 228 12.67 -27.50 9.72
N GLU A 229 11.40 -27.85 9.98
CA GLU A 229 10.51 -28.43 8.96
C GLU A 229 10.22 -27.43 7.83
N MET A 230 9.95 -26.16 8.18
CA MET A 230 9.72 -25.10 7.20
C MET A 230 10.93 -24.89 6.29
N VAL A 231 12.14 -24.87 6.86
CA VAL A 231 13.38 -24.75 6.09
C VAL A 231 13.58 -25.97 5.21
N ALA A 232 13.46 -27.19 5.76
CA ALA A 232 13.68 -28.42 5.01
C ALA A 232 12.74 -28.54 3.80
N LEU A 233 11.45 -28.27 4.00
CA LEU A 233 10.43 -28.30 2.94
C LEU A 233 10.73 -27.25 1.86
N SER A 234 11.05 -26.01 2.28
CA SER A 234 11.34 -24.92 1.33
C SER A 234 12.60 -25.17 0.52
N VAL A 235 13.66 -25.71 1.14
CA VAL A 235 14.92 -26.05 0.46
C VAL A 235 14.68 -27.13 -0.60
N ASP A 236 14.00 -28.22 -0.24
CA ASP A 236 13.68 -29.31 -1.16
C ASP A 236 12.79 -28.84 -2.32
N PHE A 237 11.79 -28.00 -2.03
CA PHE A 237 10.96 -27.37 -3.05
C PHE A 237 11.79 -26.57 -4.05
N TRP A 238 12.61 -25.62 -3.58
CA TRP A 238 13.36 -24.74 -4.47
C TRP A 238 14.47 -25.46 -5.22
N ILE A 239 15.04 -26.53 -4.66
CA ILE A 239 15.92 -27.44 -5.40
C ILE A 239 15.16 -28.09 -6.55
N ALA A 240 13.95 -28.60 -6.33
CA ALA A 240 13.14 -29.18 -7.40
C ALA A 240 12.77 -28.15 -8.48
N VAL A 241 12.35 -26.95 -8.09
CA VAL A 241 12.06 -25.84 -9.03
C VAL A 241 13.30 -25.48 -9.85
N SER A 242 14.48 -25.40 -9.22
CA SER A 242 15.72 -25.05 -9.90
C SER A 242 16.10 -26.06 -11.01
N LYS A 243 15.75 -27.34 -10.84
CA LYS A 243 15.91 -28.37 -11.87
C LYS A 243 14.92 -28.19 -13.02
N ALA A 244 13.70 -27.73 -12.72
CA ALA A 244 12.67 -27.46 -13.72
C ALA A 244 12.90 -26.15 -14.50
N ILE A 245 13.76 -25.24 -13.99
CA ILE A 245 14.16 -23.99 -14.65
C ILE A 245 15.69 -23.95 -14.83
N PRO A 246 16.25 -24.67 -15.83
CA PRO A 246 17.70 -24.84 -15.97
C PRO A 246 18.49 -23.54 -16.16
N ALA A 247 17.83 -22.48 -16.65
CA ALA A 247 18.44 -21.16 -16.84
C ALA A 247 19.04 -20.59 -15.54
N TRP A 248 18.45 -20.88 -14.37
CA TRP A 248 18.99 -20.44 -13.09
C TRP A 248 20.31 -21.12 -12.76
N GLY A 249 20.42 -22.42 -13.05
CA GLY A 249 21.64 -23.20 -12.90
C GLY A 249 22.77 -22.65 -13.79
N LYS A 250 22.47 -22.30 -15.04
CA LYS A 250 23.46 -21.70 -15.98
C LYS A 250 24.01 -20.36 -15.50
N VAL A 251 23.16 -19.51 -14.92
CA VAL A 251 23.63 -18.25 -14.31
C VAL A 251 24.51 -18.53 -13.11
N LYS A 252 24.12 -19.47 -12.24
CA LYS A 252 24.93 -19.85 -11.07
C LYS A 252 26.28 -20.44 -11.45
N ALA A 253 26.34 -21.21 -12.55
CA ALA A 253 27.58 -21.76 -13.11
C ALA A 253 28.46 -20.71 -13.80
N GLY A 254 27.98 -19.47 -13.99
CA GLY A 254 28.68 -18.41 -14.70
C GLY A 254 28.63 -18.54 -16.22
N GLU A 255 27.84 -19.47 -16.76
CA GLU A 255 27.66 -19.63 -18.21
C GLU A 255 26.86 -18.47 -18.80
N TRP A 256 25.85 -17.99 -18.07
CA TRP A 256 24.94 -16.91 -18.48
C TRP A 256 25.00 -15.72 -17.52
N ASN A 257 24.78 -14.51 -18.03
CA ASN A 257 24.71 -13.32 -17.21
C ASN A 257 23.30 -13.13 -16.59
N ALA A 258 23.23 -12.82 -15.29
CA ALA A 258 21.98 -12.56 -14.60
C ALA A 258 21.18 -11.37 -15.19
N MET A 259 21.87 -10.32 -15.66
CA MET A 259 21.26 -9.18 -16.34
C MET A 259 20.55 -9.63 -17.62
N ASP A 260 21.25 -10.39 -18.48
CA ASP A 260 20.71 -10.81 -19.78
C ASP A 260 19.53 -11.76 -19.60
N LEU A 261 19.60 -12.66 -18.62
CA LEU A 261 18.48 -13.53 -18.27
C LEU A 261 17.29 -12.70 -17.76
N ARG A 262 17.50 -11.72 -16.87
CA ARG A 262 16.42 -10.83 -16.38
C ARG A 262 15.85 -9.94 -17.47
N GLN A 263 16.61 -9.58 -18.51
CA GLN A 263 16.10 -8.78 -19.61
C GLN A 263 15.28 -9.60 -20.60
N SER A 264 15.69 -10.84 -20.88
CA SER A 264 15.06 -11.70 -21.89
C SER A 264 13.97 -12.62 -21.33
N SER A 265 14.00 -12.95 -20.03
CA SER A 265 13.11 -13.92 -19.40
C SER A 265 12.40 -13.35 -18.17
N ILE A 266 11.16 -13.81 -17.93
CA ILE A 266 10.43 -13.51 -16.69
C ILE A 266 10.71 -14.49 -15.55
N SER A 267 11.44 -15.59 -15.79
CA SER A 267 11.54 -16.72 -14.85
C SER A 267 12.02 -16.33 -13.45
N SER A 268 12.93 -15.36 -13.32
CA SER A 268 13.45 -14.89 -12.03
C SER A 268 12.70 -13.69 -11.42
N HIS A 269 11.61 -13.22 -12.04
CA HIS A 269 10.89 -12.05 -11.56
C HIS A 269 9.97 -12.40 -10.37
N SER A 270 9.79 -11.42 -9.48
CA SER A 270 9.02 -11.59 -8.23
C SER A 270 7.61 -12.15 -8.43
N VAL A 271 6.92 -11.73 -9.50
CA VAL A 271 5.57 -12.20 -9.84
C VAL A 271 5.53 -13.71 -10.14
N VAL A 272 6.55 -14.22 -10.82
CA VAL A 272 6.68 -15.64 -11.17
C VAL A 272 7.10 -16.46 -9.96
N LEU A 273 8.12 -16.02 -9.21
CA LEU A 273 8.57 -16.71 -8.00
C LEU A 273 7.42 -16.88 -7.00
N ARG A 274 6.63 -15.82 -6.81
CA ARG A 274 5.47 -15.85 -5.92
C ARG A 274 4.38 -16.80 -6.43
N ALA A 275 4.13 -16.83 -7.74
CA ALA A 275 3.19 -17.76 -8.34
C ALA A 275 3.66 -19.22 -8.15
N ILE A 276 4.94 -19.50 -8.40
CA ILE A 276 5.54 -20.82 -8.19
C ILE A 276 5.42 -21.25 -6.72
N GLY A 277 5.77 -20.38 -5.76
CA GLY A 277 5.61 -20.68 -4.34
C GLY A 277 4.17 -21.02 -3.96
N GLY A 278 3.21 -20.21 -4.42
CA GLY A 278 1.79 -20.46 -4.17
C GLY A 278 1.22 -21.70 -4.86
N ILE A 279 1.78 -22.11 -6.01
CA ILE A 279 1.45 -23.40 -6.66
C ILE A 279 2.07 -24.54 -5.86
N GLY A 280 3.33 -24.37 -5.41
CA GLY A 280 4.05 -25.33 -4.57
C GLY A 280 3.26 -25.77 -3.35
N GLY A 281 2.73 -24.80 -2.59
CA GLY A 281 1.91 -25.08 -1.41
C GLY A 281 0.61 -25.86 -1.75
N GLU A 282 0.03 -25.63 -2.93
CA GLU A 282 -1.15 -26.39 -3.38
C GLU A 282 -0.79 -27.81 -3.80
N ILE A 283 0.22 -27.98 -4.67
CA ILE A 283 0.58 -29.31 -5.17
C ILE A 283 1.18 -30.20 -4.08
N MET A 284 1.88 -29.65 -3.09
CA MET A 284 2.39 -30.43 -1.95
C MET A 284 1.25 -30.95 -1.07
N ARG A 285 0.18 -30.19 -0.93
CA ARG A 285 -1.00 -30.59 -0.17
C ARG A 285 -1.85 -31.59 -0.97
N ASP A 286 -2.08 -31.32 -2.25
CA ASP A 286 -3.02 -32.08 -3.07
C ASP A 286 -2.36 -33.34 -3.68
N PHE A 287 -1.02 -33.33 -3.86
CA PHE A 287 -0.22 -34.42 -4.43
C PHE A 287 1.07 -34.68 -3.60
N PRO A 288 0.98 -35.03 -2.30
CA PRO A 288 2.14 -35.14 -1.42
C PRO A 288 3.21 -36.14 -1.89
N ASN A 289 2.81 -37.16 -2.66
CA ASN A 289 3.71 -38.19 -3.18
C ASN A 289 4.28 -37.89 -4.58
N ASP A 290 3.76 -36.87 -5.29
CA ASP A 290 4.10 -36.59 -6.70
C ASP A 290 4.28 -35.09 -7.02
N TRP A 291 4.31 -34.21 -6.02
CA TRP A 291 4.47 -32.77 -6.28
C TRP A 291 5.75 -32.44 -7.05
N ARG A 292 6.83 -33.23 -6.90
CA ARG A 292 8.07 -33.08 -7.70
C ARG A 292 7.85 -33.40 -9.17
N GLY A 293 7.07 -34.43 -9.48
CA GLY A 293 6.69 -34.78 -10.85
C GLY A 293 5.89 -33.66 -11.50
N LYS A 294 4.91 -33.11 -10.76
CA LYS A 294 4.12 -31.95 -11.21
C LYS A 294 4.97 -30.71 -11.52
N LEU A 295 6.06 -30.47 -10.80
CA LEU A 295 6.95 -29.34 -11.09
C LEU A 295 7.70 -29.47 -12.42
N LEU A 296 7.84 -30.68 -12.98
CA LEU A 296 8.50 -30.86 -14.28
C LEU A 296 7.73 -30.19 -15.41
N ASP A 297 6.43 -29.96 -15.27
CA ASP A 297 5.63 -29.21 -16.25
C ASP A 297 6.17 -27.79 -16.47
N LEU A 298 6.84 -27.20 -15.48
CA LEU A 298 7.51 -25.88 -15.60
C LEU A 298 8.63 -25.87 -16.64
N THR A 299 9.19 -27.03 -17.02
CA THR A 299 10.21 -27.14 -18.07
C THR A 299 9.66 -26.82 -19.46
N THR A 300 8.35 -26.98 -19.65
CA THR A 300 7.67 -26.73 -20.92
C THR A 300 7.19 -25.28 -21.06
N VAL A 301 7.28 -24.48 -19.99
CA VAL A 301 6.86 -23.09 -19.99
C VAL A 301 7.87 -22.23 -20.76
N ASN A 302 7.38 -21.48 -21.75
CA ASN A 302 8.20 -20.51 -22.46
C ASN A 302 8.33 -19.21 -21.64
N TRP A 303 9.41 -19.12 -20.87
CA TRP A 303 9.71 -17.98 -19.99
C TRP A 303 10.20 -16.71 -20.69
N ASN A 304 10.28 -16.67 -22.02
CA ASN A 304 10.77 -15.49 -22.75
C ASN A 304 9.77 -14.32 -22.63
N LYS A 305 10.25 -13.11 -22.36
CA LYS A 305 9.41 -11.90 -22.31
C LYS A 305 8.69 -11.59 -23.62
N SER A 306 9.25 -12.00 -24.75
CA SER A 306 8.60 -11.84 -26.05
C SER A 306 7.51 -12.87 -26.32
N ASN A 307 7.30 -13.84 -25.42
CA ASN A 307 6.17 -14.77 -25.51
C ASN A 307 4.87 -14.00 -25.24
N ARG A 308 3.98 -13.99 -26.24
CA ARG A 308 2.70 -13.25 -26.21
C ARG A 308 1.75 -13.75 -25.14
N ASP A 309 1.92 -14.98 -24.67
CA ASP A 309 1.10 -15.53 -23.59
C ASP A 309 1.23 -14.75 -22.28
N TRP A 310 2.34 -14.03 -22.08
CA TRP A 310 2.56 -13.20 -20.89
C TRP A 310 1.89 -11.82 -20.99
N GLU A 311 1.50 -11.39 -22.18
CA GLU A 311 0.82 -10.11 -22.39
C GLU A 311 -0.53 -10.13 -21.68
N ASN A 312 -0.84 -9.07 -20.94
CA ASN A 312 -2.02 -8.97 -20.07
C ASN A 312 -2.11 -10.01 -18.93
N ILE A 313 -1.11 -10.88 -18.76
CA ILE A 313 -0.92 -11.72 -17.58
C ILE A 313 0.00 -11.01 -16.58
N CYS A 314 1.24 -10.78 -16.99
CA CYS A 314 2.25 -10.09 -16.17
C CYS A 314 3.18 -9.18 -16.97
N ILE A 315 2.99 -9.09 -18.30
CA ILE A 315 3.64 -8.10 -19.15
C ILE A 315 2.59 -7.12 -19.65
N VAL A 316 2.88 -5.84 -19.50
CA VAL A 316 2.10 -4.73 -20.06
C VAL A 316 3.07 -3.72 -20.66
N ALA A 317 2.90 -3.40 -21.93
CA ALA A 317 3.78 -2.48 -22.67
C ALA A 317 5.27 -2.86 -22.54
N GLY A 318 5.58 -4.16 -22.65
CA GLY A 318 6.94 -4.71 -22.55
C GLY A 318 7.54 -4.72 -21.14
N SER A 319 6.82 -4.23 -20.13
CA SER A 319 7.28 -4.18 -18.74
C SER A 319 6.62 -5.27 -17.89
N VAL A 320 7.41 -5.91 -17.03
CA VAL A 320 6.89 -6.91 -16.08
C VAL A 320 6.23 -6.20 -14.90
N ILE A 321 4.97 -6.52 -14.63
CA ILE A 321 4.19 -5.96 -13.53
C ILE A 321 3.93 -7.00 -12.44
N SER A 322 3.88 -6.56 -11.18
CA SER A 322 3.70 -7.44 -10.00
C SER A 322 2.58 -6.94 -9.06
N ASN A 323 1.59 -6.26 -9.63
CA ASN A 323 0.40 -5.84 -8.87
C ASN A 323 -0.48 -7.05 -8.50
N ARG A 324 -1.50 -6.84 -7.65
CA ARG A 324 -2.36 -7.94 -7.15
C ARG A 324 -3.00 -8.75 -8.28
N GLN A 325 -3.44 -8.11 -9.35
CA GLN A 325 -4.08 -8.78 -10.49
C GLN A 325 -3.07 -9.63 -11.27
N ALA A 326 -1.91 -9.07 -11.60
CA ALA A 326 -0.85 -9.78 -12.32
C ALA A 326 -0.35 -11.00 -11.54
N ARG A 327 -0.22 -10.89 -10.21
CA ARG A 327 0.15 -12.01 -9.35
C ARG A 327 -0.86 -13.16 -9.43
N LEU A 328 -2.15 -12.85 -9.38
CA LEU A 328 -3.21 -13.86 -9.49
C LEU A 328 -3.24 -14.47 -10.90
N ALA A 329 -3.16 -13.64 -11.94
CA ALA A 329 -3.17 -14.09 -13.33
C ALA A 329 -1.97 -14.97 -13.69
N THR A 330 -0.77 -14.62 -13.20
CA THR A 330 0.45 -15.42 -13.42
C THR A 330 0.31 -16.81 -12.79
N LYS A 331 -0.19 -16.87 -11.54
CA LYS A 331 -0.48 -18.14 -10.88
C LYS A 331 -1.53 -18.95 -11.65
N ALA A 332 -2.63 -18.32 -12.04
CA ALA A 332 -3.70 -18.98 -12.80
C ALA A 332 -3.21 -19.52 -14.14
N TYR A 333 -2.37 -18.76 -14.85
CA TYR A 333 -1.80 -19.17 -16.15
C TYR A 333 -0.91 -20.40 -15.97
N LEU A 334 0.02 -20.35 -15.00
CA LEU A 334 0.91 -21.48 -14.71
C LEU A 334 0.12 -22.72 -14.28
N LYS A 335 -0.89 -22.57 -13.40
CA LYS A 335 -1.77 -23.68 -13.02
C LYS A 335 -2.47 -24.30 -14.23
N LYS A 336 -3.03 -23.47 -15.12
CA LYS A 336 -3.68 -23.93 -16.36
C LYS A 336 -2.69 -24.72 -17.23
N HIS A 337 -1.47 -24.20 -17.39
CA HIS A 337 -0.41 -24.84 -18.17
C HIS A 337 -0.02 -26.21 -17.59
N MET A 338 0.04 -26.32 -16.27
CA MET A 338 0.34 -27.55 -15.53
C MET A 338 -0.89 -28.50 -15.39
N GLY A 339 -2.01 -28.18 -16.03
CA GLY A 339 -3.24 -28.99 -15.92
C GLY A 339 -3.87 -29.03 -14.53
N LEU A 340 -3.56 -28.06 -13.65
CA LEU A 340 -4.10 -27.97 -12.30
C LEU A 340 -5.47 -27.28 -12.28
N SER A 341 -6.29 -27.63 -11.29
CA SER A 341 -7.61 -27.04 -11.12
C SER A 341 -7.53 -25.55 -10.76
N LEU A 342 -8.31 -24.73 -11.47
CA LEU A 342 -8.41 -23.30 -11.21
C LEU A 342 -9.65 -22.98 -10.38
N THR A 343 -9.46 -22.14 -9.37
CA THR A 343 -10.56 -21.49 -8.62
C THR A 343 -11.30 -20.46 -9.48
N ASP A 344 -12.53 -20.09 -9.13
CA ASP A 344 -13.28 -19.09 -9.90
C ASP A 344 -12.59 -17.72 -10.01
N PRO A 345 -11.92 -17.19 -8.97
CA PRO A 345 -11.12 -15.98 -9.11
C PRO A 345 -9.96 -16.14 -10.11
N GLU A 346 -9.30 -17.30 -10.11
CA GLU A 346 -8.19 -17.60 -11.03
C GLU A 346 -8.68 -17.74 -12.47
N ARG A 347 -9.81 -18.41 -12.72
CA ARG A 347 -10.40 -18.49 -14.07
C ARG A 347 -10.77 -17.11 -14.60
N ARG A 348 -11.43 -16.30 -13.77
CA ARG A 348 -11.90 -14.95 -14.13
C ARG A 348 -10.79 -13.96 -14.41
N CYS A 349 -9.54 -14.21 -14.02
CA CYS A 349 -8.44 -13.29 -14.27
C CYS A 349 -7.64 -13.61 -15.55
N LEU A 350 -7.87 -14.76 -16.19
CA LEU A 350 -7.24 -15.11 -17.45
C LEU A 350 -7.92 -14.42 -18.66
N PRO A 351 -7.16 -14.05 -19.71
CA PRO A 351 -7.70 -13.60 -20.98
C PRO A 351 -8.53 -14.71 -21.67
N GLY A 352 -9.65 -14.35 -22.29
CA GLY A 352 -10.49 -15.29 -23.06
C GLY A 352 -11.43 -16.19 -22.25
N PHE A 353 -11.65 -15.91 -20.95
CA PHE A 353 -12.71 -16.56 -20.19
C PHE A 353 -14.05 -15.82 -20.39
N ASP A 354 -14.79 -16.24 -21.43
CA ASP A 354 -16.20 -15.93 -21.59
C ASP A 354 -16.99 -17.03 -20.86
N GLY A 355 -17.75 -16.66 -19.84
CA GLY A 355 -18.43 -17.63 -18.98
C GLY A 355 -19.61 -18.30 -19.67
N GLU A 356 -19.38 -19.39 -20.42
CA GLU A 356 -20.44 -20.31 -20.87
C GLU A 356 -19.96 -21.77 -20.83
N GLY A 357 -20.74 -22.62 -20.16
CA GLY A 357 -20.48 -24.04 -20.03
C GLY A 357 -21.25 -24.70 -18.89
N THR A 358 -22.59 -24.67 -18.95
CA THR A 358 -23.42 -25.66 -18.25
C THR A 358 -24.52 -26.14 -19.18
N GLU A 359 -24.45 -27.42 -19.52
CA GLU A 359 -25.34 -28.15 -20.41
C GLU A 359 -26.80 -28.08 -19.94
N ARG A 360 -27.71 -27.70 -20.84
CA ARG A 360 -29.16 -27.81 -20.64
C ARG A 360 -29.61 -29.22 -21.03
N ILE A 361 -29.96 -30.03 -20.05
CA ILE A 361 -30.86 -31.19 -20.26
C ILE A 361 -32.29 -30.64 -20.30
N MET A 362 -32.97 -30.91 -21.41
CA MET A 362 -34.38 -30.56 -21.63
C MET A 362 -35.29 -31.45 -20.76
N SER A 363 -36.24 -30.84 -20.05
CA SER A 363 -37.51 -31.47 -19.73
C SER A 363 -38.62 -30.42 -19.70
N GLU A 364 -39.66 -30.70 -20.45
CA GLU A 364 -40.89 -29.92 -20.63
C GLU A 364 -41.62 -29.67 -19.31
N THR A 365 -42.18 -28.48 -19.13
CA THR A 365 -43.62 -28.22 -18.91
C THR A 365 -43.86 -26.74 -18.51
N GLY A 366 -44.85 -26.13 -19.16
CA GLY A 366 -45.86 -25.27 -18.51
C GLY A 366 -45.46 -23.89 -17.96
N ASP A 367 -45.82 -22.87 -18.75
CA ASP A 367 -46.58 -21.69 -18.35
C ASP A 367 -45.94 -20.41 -17.77
N THR A 368 -46.37 -19.32 -18.40
CA THR A 368 -46.43 -17.89 -18.06
C THR A 368 -45.21 -16.98 -18.32
N VAL A 369 -45.46 -16.04 -19.24
CA VAL A 369 -44.62 -14.93 -19.68
C VAL A 369 -45.03 -13.65 -18.94
N GLY A 370 -44.06 -12.93 -18.38
CA GLY A 370 -44.18 -11.55 -17.86
C GLY A 370 -42.79 -11.01 -17.46
N PRO A 371 -42.45 -9.73 -17.70
CA PRO A 371 -41.12 -9.37 -18.19
C PRO A 371 -40.09 -8.93 -17.13
N SER A 372 -38.87 -9.41 -17.37
CA SER A 372 -37.55 -8.81 -17.08
C SER A 372 -37.34 -8.05 -15.77
N ASP A 373 -36.99 -8.79 -14.73
CA ASP A 373 -36.07 -8.33 -13.70
C ASP A 373 -34.94 -9.37 -13.61
N SER A 374 -33.69 -8.95 -13.79
CA SER A 374 -32.52 -9.81 -13.61
C SER A 374 -31.45 -9.06 -12.82
N PRO A 375 -31.05 -9.57 -11.64
CA PRO A 375 -30.09 -8.92 -10.78
C PRO A 375 -28.65 -9.17 -11.28
N ILE A 376 -27.91 -8.06 -11.39
CA ILE A 376 -26.51 -7.87 -10.97
C ILE A 376 -25.63 -9.15 -11.02
N ARG A 377 -24.92 -9.36 -12.15
CA ARG A 377 -23.70 -10.17 -12.20
C ARG A 377 -22.50 -9.35 -11.73
N ALA A 378 -21.84 -9.82 -10.67
CA ALA A 378 -20.63 -9.20 -10.11
C ALA A 378 -19.39 -9.44 -11.00
N MET A 379 -18.74 -8.36 -11.47
CA MET A 379 -17.51 -8.37 -12.28
C MET A 379 -16.38 -7.52 -11.66
N ARG A 380 -15.15 -8.07 -11.74
CA ARG A 380 -13.76 -7.58 -11.55
C ARG A 380 -13.49 -6.26 -10.78
N ASN A 381 -12.71 -6.37 -9.69
CA ASN A 381 -12.11 -5.26 -8.94
C ASN A 381 -11.14 -4.44 -9.78
N GLY A 382 -11.48 -3.18 -10.05
CA GLY A 382 -10.63 -2.19 -10.72
C GLY A 382 -11.45 -1.23 -11.59
N HIS A 383 -12.56 -1.73 -12.15
CA HIS A 383 -13.46 -0.92 -12.94
C HIS A 383 -14.47 -0.23 -12.04
N LYS A 384 -14.75 1.02 -12.35
CA LYS A 384 -15.71 1.86 -11.64
C LYS A 384 -17.00 1.87 -12.44
N ARG A 385 -18.10 1.45 -11.79
CA ARG A 385 -19.43 1.44 -12.39
C ARG A 385 -20.10 2.79 -12.19
N TYR A 386 -20.84 3.22 -13.20
CA TYR A 386 -21.70 4.39 -13.11
C TYR A 386 -22.89 4.19 -14.05
N GLU A 387 -23.99 4.86 -13.75
CA GLU A 387 -25.15 4.93 -14.63
C GLU A 387 -25.29 6.34 -15.17
N LEU A 388 -25.70 6.43 -16.42
CA LEU A 388 -25.92 7.67 -17.13
C LEU A 388 -27.16 7.51 -18.00
N PHE A 389 -28.19 8.32 -17.74
CA PHE A 389 -29.50 8.25 -18.39
C PHE A 389 -30.12 6.84 -18.41
N GLY A 390 -29.98 6.13 -17.30
CA GLY A 390 -30.51 4.76 -17.12
C GLY A 390 -29.68 3.66 -17.82
N GLN A 391 -28.56 4.00 -18.45
CA GLN A 391 -27.63 3.04 -19.03
C GLN A 391 -26.45 2.78 -18.09
N ALA A 392 -26.11 1.51 -17.88
CA ALA A 392 -24.98 1.11 -17.07
C ALA A 392 -23.68 1.18 -17.88
N HIS A 393 -22.68 1.89 -17.33
CA HIS A 393 -21.37 2.04 -17.91
C HIS A 393 -20.27 1.56 -16.95
N VAL A 394 -19.13 1.23 -17.53
CA VAL A 394 -17.94 0.76 -16.82
C VAL A 394 -16.76 1.58 -17.31
N GLY A 395 -15.98 2.16 -16.40
CA GLY A 395 -14.77 2.91 -16.75
C GLY A 395 -13.53 2.42 -16.02
N ASP A 396 -12.39 2.50 -16.72
CA ASP A 396 -11.08 2.03 -16.26
C ASP A 396 -10.37 3.03 -15.35
N SER A 397 -10.76 4.31 -15.40
CA SER A 397 -10.19 5.37 -14.57
C SER A 397 -11.21 6.47 -14.26
N LEU A 398 -11.01 7.21 -13.17
CA LEU A 398 -11.83 8.39 -12.82
C LEU A 398 -11.80 9.45 -13.93
N ARG A 399 -10.67 9.56 -14.62
CA ARG A 399 -10.47 10.48 -15.75
C ARG A 399 -11.43 10.15 -16.89
N ASP A 400 -11.47 8.90 -17.32
CA ASP A 400 -12.26 8.49 -18.48
C ASP A 400 -13.75 8.56 -18.18
N ILE A 401 -14.14 8.19 -16.95
CA ILE A 401 -15.52 8.32 -16.48
C ILE A 401 -15.95 9.79 -16.44
N LEU A 402 -15.11 10.67 -15.89
CA LEU A 402 -15.43 12.10 -15.81
C LEU A 402 -15.60 12.69 -17.22
N VAL A 403 -14.66 12.42 -18.12
CA VAL A 403 -14.72 12.93 -19.50
C VAL A 403 -16.00 12.45 -20.18
N HIS A 404 -16.29 11.15 -20.12
CA HIS A 404 -17.48 10.58 -20.75
C HIS A 404 -18.78 11.22 -20.20
N ILE A 405 -18.92 11.33 -18.87
CA ILE A 405 -20.11 11.94 -18.26
C ILE A 405 -20.27 13.40 -18.71
N LEU A 406 -19.19 14.20 -18.69
CA LEU A 406 -19.28 15.62 -19.08
C LEU A 406 -19.62 15.79 -20.57
N GLU A 407 -19.07 14.94 -21.43
CA GLU A 407 -19.39 14.98 -22.87
C GLU A 407 -20.85 14.64 -23.14
N GLU A 408 -21.39 13.61 -22.50
CA GLU A 408 -22.81 13.24 -22.64
C GLU A 408 -23.75 14.27 -22.03
N LEU A 409 -23.40 14.89 -20.89
CA LEU A 409 -24.17 16.00 -20.33
C LEU A 409 -24.15 17.23 -21.25
N HIS A 410 -23.02 17.49 -21.92
CA HIS A 410 -22.95 18.57 -22.91
C HIS A 410 -23.76 18.25 -24.17
N LYS A 411 -23.79 16.98 -24.63
CA LYS A 411 -24.66 16.55 -25.73
C LYS A 411 -26.13 16.72 -25.37
N ALA A 412 -26.53 16.37 -24.15
CA ALA A 412 -27.89 16.51 -23.67
C ALA A 412 -28.30 17.99 -23.51
N LYS A 413 -27.38 18.85 -23.08
CA LYS A 413 -27.59 20.30 -23.00
C LYS A 413 -26.32 21.08 -23.32
N PRO A 414 -26.17 21.54 -24.57
CA PRO A 414 -25.01 22.33 -24.97
C PRO A 414 -24.87 23.59 -24.11
N GLY A 415 -23.63 23.91 -23.73
CA GLY A 415 -23.32 25.08 -22.90
C GLY A 415 -23.50 24.88 -21.39
N CYS A 416 -23.83 23.67 -20.92
CA CYS A 416 -24.03 23.41 -19.50
C CYS A 416 -22.71 23.45 -18.68
N LEU A 417 -21.60 23.03 -19.28
CA LEU A 417 -20.32 22.86 -18.59
C LEU A 417 -19.68 24.21 -18.19
N GLU A 418 -19.98 25.27 -18.93
CA GLU A 418 -19.55 26.65 -18.67
C GLU A 418 -20.16 27.23 -17.38
N ARG A 419 -21.19 26.57 -16.83
CA ARG A 419 -21.87 26.97 -15.60
C ARG A 419 -21.32 26.27 -14.36
N ILE A 420 -20.39 25.33 -14.53
CA ILE A 420 -19.71 24.63 -13.43
C ILE A 420 -18.78 25.61 -12.72
N ARG A 421 -18.90 25.71 -11.40
CA ARG A 421 -18.04 26.56 -10.57
C ARG A 421 -16.90 25.74 -9.99
N GLY A 422 -15.70 26.32 -10.04
CA GLY A 422 -14.49 25.74 -9.47
C GLY A 422 -14.49 25.56 -7.95
N GLY A 423 -13.45 24.91 -7.46
CA GLY A 423 -13.07 24.97 -6.05
C GLY A 423 -12.52 26.35 -5.65
N ARG A 424 -12.16 26.52 -4.38
CA ARG A 424 -11.71 27.82 -3.82
C ARG A 424 -10.52 28.46 -4.56
N SER A 425 -9.63 27.65 -5.12
CA SER A 425 -8.36 28.10 -5.71
C SER A 425 -8.23 27.90 -7.22
N ARG A 426 -9.07 27.06 -7.85
CA ARG A 426 -9.01 26.79 -9.29
C ARG A 426 -10.37 26.40 -9.89
N PRO A 427 -10.66 26.82 -11.13
CA PRO A 427 -11.82 26.34 -11.87
C PRO A 427 -11.71 24.84 -12.18
N TYR A 428 -12.85 24.15 -12.29
CA TYR A 428 -12.88 22.75 -12.72
C TYR A 428 -12.89 22.60 -14.23
N VAL A 429 -13.42 23.61 -14.94
CA VAL A 429 -13.50 23.67 -16.39
C VAL A 429 -13.08 25.07 -16.86
N ALA A 430 -12.28 25.16 -17.92
CA ALA A 430 -11.80 26.42 -18.47
C ALA A 430 -11.60 26.35 -20.00
N ARG A 431 -11.48 27.50 -20.69
CA ARG A 431 -11.25 27.54 -22.15
C ARG A 431 -9.80 27.24 -22.55
N THR A 432 -8.86 27.40 -21.63
CA THR A 432 -7.44 27.09 -21.84
C THR A 432 -6.87 26.37 -20.62
N ARG A 433 -5.73 25.70 -20.78
CA ARG A 433 -5.07 24.98 -19.67
C ARG A 433 -4.52 25.94 -18.62
N GLU A 434 -4.07 27.11 -19.03
CA GLU A 434 -3.51 28.14 -18.16
C GLU A 434 -4.61 28.73 -17.27
N ALA A 435 -5.80 28.95 -17.84
CA ALA A 435 -6.97 29.39 -17.09
C ALA A 435 -7.49 28.32 -16.12
N LEU A 436 -7.20 27.03 -16.36
CA LEU A 436 -7.52 25.94 -15.45
C LEU A 436 -6.61 25.93 -14.21
N PHE A 437 -5.36 26.41 -14.35
CA PHE A 437 -4.35 26.42 -13.28
C PHE A 437 -3.72 27.81 -13.06
N PRO A 438 -4.51 28.84 -12.68
CA PRO A 438 -4.04 30.24 -12.64
C PRO A 438 -2.93 30.50 -11.62
N GLY A 439 -2.82 29.68 -10.57
CA GLY A 439 -1.77 29.76 -9.55
C GLY A 439 -0.68 28.69 -9.67
N SER A 440 -0.74 27.82 -10.69
CA SER A 440 0.16 26.66 -10.83
C SER A 440 0.57 26.40 -12.30
N PRO A 441 1.42 27.25 -12.90
CA PRO A 441 1.81 27.12 -14.32
C PRO A 441 2.39 25.75 -14.69
N HIS A 442 3.18 25.14 -13.80
CA HIS A 442 3.76 23.81 -13.98
C HIS A 442 2.72 22.69 -14.17
N LEU A 443 1.47 22.88 -13.73
CA LEU A 443 0.37 21.92 -13.97
C LEU A 443 -0.26 22.10 -15.35
N ALA A 444 -0.27 23.33 -15.88
CA ALA A 444 -0.78 23.62 -17.23
C ALA A 444 0.16 23.07 -18.32
N GLU A 445 1.47 23.02 -18.04
CA GLU A 445 2.51 22.45 -18.92
C GLU A 445 2.45 20.92 -19.05
N ASN A 446 1.74 20.23 -18.16
CA ASN A 446 1.64 18.77 -18.17
C ASN A 446 0.27 18.30 -18.67
N ASP A 447 0.26 17.74 -19.89
CA ASP A 447 -0.90 17.16 -20.57
C ASP A 447 -1.64 16.07 -19.77
N ASN A 448 -1.01 15.51 -18.74
CA ASN A 448 -1.65 14.50 -17.89
C ASN A 448 -2.57 15.08 -16.81
N HIS A 449 -2.60 16.40 -16.60
CA HIS A 449 -3.43 17.02 -15.56
C HIS A 449 -4.73 17.64 -16.08
N SER A 450 -4.88 17.79 -17.40
CA SER A 450 -6.11 18.29 -18.02
C SER A 450 -6.50 17.45 -19.23
N ARG A 451 -7.79 17.44 -19.56
CA ARG A 451 -8.29 16.87 -20.82
C ARG A 451 -9.14 17.89 -21.55
N GLN A 452 -8.96 17.99 -22.86
CA GLN A 452 -9.84 18.76 -23.72
C GLN A 452 -11.06 17.90 -24.06
N LEU A 453 -12.25 18.46 -23.86
CA LEU A 453 -13.53 17.87 -24.22
C LEU A 453 -13.88 18.20 -25.67
N ALA A 454 -14.78 17.44 -26.29
CA ALA A 454 -15.24 17.69 -27.67
C ALA A 454 -15.78 19.12 -27.90
N CYS A 455 -16.30 19.79 -26.86
CA CYS A 455 -16.79 21.18 -26.93
C CYS A 455 -15.68 22.26 -26.85
N GLY A 456 -14.41 21.86 -26.79
CA GLY A 456 -13.25 22.77 -26.76
C GLY A 456 -12.85 23.25 -25.37
N LEU A 457 -13.63 22.95 -24.32
CA LEU A 457 -13.28 23.22 -22.93
C LEU A 457 -12.26 22.21 -22.39
N TYR A 458 -11.45 22.65 -21.44
CA TYR A 458 -10.52 21.82 -20.67
C TYR A 458 -11.09 21.53 -19.28
N VAL A 459 -11.00 20.28 -18.84
CA VAL A 459 -11.36 19.83 -17.50
C VAL A 459 -10.13 19.37 -16.72
N ASP A 460 -10.09 19.65 -15.41
CA ASP A 460 -9.08 19.13 -14.49
C ASP A 460 -9.33 17.64 -14.22
N VAL A 461 -8.37 16.80 -14.59
CA VAL A 461 -8.43 15.33 -14.41
C VAL A 461 -7.44 14.84 -13.35
N ASN A 462 -6.74 15.75 -12.67
CA ASN A 462 -5.86 15.45 -11.55
C ASN A 462 -6.62 15.60 -10.22
N ILE A 463 -7.70 14.84 -10.09
CA ILE A 463 -8.67 14.97 -9.00
C ILE A 463 -9.00 13.60 -8.36
N GLY A 464 -9.34 13.60 -7.08
CA GLY A 464 -9.86 12.43 -6.37
C GLY A 464 -11.38 12.26 -6.51
N GLU A 465 -11.92 11.15 -6.00
CA GLU A 465 -13.35 10.78 -6.11
C GLU A 465 -14.30 11.85 -5.57
N GLY A 466 -13.99 12.46 -4.42
CA GLY A 466 -14.84 13.51 -3.84
C GLY A 466 -14.93 14.77 -4.70
N ALA A 467 -13.82 15.18 -5.32
CA ALA A 467 -13.80 16.32 -6.24
C ALA A 467 -14.53 15.98 -7.54
N MET A 468 -14.35 14.77 -8.07
CA MET A 468 -15.10 14.28 -9.24
C MET A 468 -16.61 14.31 -9.00
N LYS A 469 -17.06 13.81 -7.84
CA LYS A 469 -18.49 13.81 -7.47
C LYS A 469 -19.06 15.23 -7.49
N ASN A 470 -18.35 16.20 -6.92
CA ASN A 470 -18.75 17.60 -6.91
C ASN A 470 -18.86 18.18 -8.33
N ILE A 471 -17.88 17.89 -9.20
CA ILE A 471 -17.91 18.34 -10.61
C ILE A 471 -19.13 17.75 -11.33
N VAL A 472 -19.36 16.44 -11.20
CA VAL A 472 -20.49 15.76 -11.86
C VAL A 472 -21.82 16.27 -11.33
N GLU A 473 -21.94 16.49 -10.02
CA GLU A 473 -23.16 17.03 -9.40
C GLU A 473 -23.49 18.44 -9.92
N GLN A 474 -22.50 19.33 -9.99
CA GLN A 474 -22.67 20.66 -10.59
C GLN A 474 -23.00 20.59 -12.09
N ALA A 475 -22.37 19.67 -12.83
CA ALA A 475 -22.66 19.45 -14.24
C ALA A 475 -24.11 18.97 -14.44
N CYS A 476 -24.59 18.04 -13.61
CA CYS A 476 -25.97 17.57 -13.63
C CYS A 476 -26.95 18.72 -13.35
N GLN A 477 -26.67 19.53 -12.32
CA GLN A 477 -27.48 20.70 -11.99
C GLN A 477 -27.54 21.70 -13.15
N ALA A 478 -26.41 21.97 -13.81
CA ALA A 478 -26.35 22.85 -14.98
C ALA A 478 -27.08 22.28 -16.20
N ALA A 479 -26.97 20.96 -16.40
CA ALA A 479 -27.68 20.20 -17.43
C ALA A 479 -29.19 20.09 -17.15
N GLY A 480 -29.65 20.31 -15.92
CA GLY A 480 -31.05 20.16 -15.53
C GLY A 480 -31.48 18.71 -15.32
N VAL A 481 -30.53 17.84 -14.96
CA VAL A 481 -30.73 16.42 -14.69
C VAL A 481 -30.34 16.12 -13.23
N GLN A 482 -30.87 15.04 -12.66
CA GLN A 482 -30.73 14.72 -11.24
C GLN A 482 -29.52 13.80 -11.00
N PHE A 483 -28.52 14.32 -10.30
CA PHE A 483 -27.44 13.48 -9.75
C PHE A 483 -28.02 12.51 -8.70
N GLY A 484 -27.66 11.23 -8.78
CA GLY A 484 -28.25 10.14 -7.98
C GLY A 484 -29.48 9.47 -8.60
N ARG A 485 -30.02 9.99 -9.72
CA ARG A 485 -31.09 9.36 -10.50
C ARG A 485 -30.73 9.21 -11.98
N ASP A 486 -30.42 10.32 -12.64
CA ASP A 486 -30.07 10.36 -14.06
C ASP A 486 -28.57 10.10 -14.26
N VAL A 487 -27.74 10.42 -13.26
CA VAL A 487 -26.31 10.06 -13.22
C VAL A 487 -26.00 9.49 -11.85
N VAL A 488 -25.54 8.24 -11.78
CA VAL A 488 -25.23 7.54 -10.52
C VAL A 488 -23.80 7.04 -10.55
N LEU A 489 -22.99 7.38 -9.55
CA LEU A 489 -21.63 6.83 -9.39
C LEU A 489 -21.66 5.74 -8.32
N HIS A 490 -21.16 4.54 -8.62
CA HIS A 490 -21.24 3.36 -7.74
C HIS A 490 -19.94 3.07 -6.96
N PHE A 491 -19.09 4.07 -6.74
CA PHE A 491 -17.76 3.91 -6.15
C PHE A 491 -17.40 4.99 -5.15
#